data_AF-A0A0W0VD42-F1
#
_entry.id   AF-A0A0W0VD42-F1
#
_cell.length_a   1.000
_cell.length_b   1.000
_cell.length_c   1.000
_cell.angle_alpha   90.00
_cell.angle_beta   90.00
_cell.angle_gamma   90.00
#
_symmetry.space_group_name_H-M   'P 1'
#
loop_
_entity.id
_entity.type
_entity.pdbx_description
1 polymer ?
#
loop_
_entity_poly.entity_id
_entity_poly.type
_entity_poly.pdbx_seq_one_letter_code
_entity_poly.pdbx_strand_id
1 'polypeptide(L)'
;MKKKFEWLQSEKWQEPTPEQIAAAHKSGLSSIPTGAEIPWDILNHPHYKEVDSVEAEKLVQEKPELHGVLLRKASVVGQTAVTVLTPQMKVVKYLLANQELNLRASACNYYKINLADTVVELTQAYHLQSQGKYADFIFAGIDETIQQIKNKIQKDNEERAAAYFLVNDSPDFENEWKPEI
;
A
#
# COMPACT_ATOMS: atom_id res chain seq x y z
N MET A 1 35.20 -15.18 27.00
CA MET A 1 35.05 -14.56 25.66
C MET A 1 33.59 -14.58 25.26
N LYS A 2 32.88 -13.45 25.43
CA LYS A 2 31.49 -13.26 24.98
C LYS A 2 31.33 -11.84 24.48
N LYS A 3 31.53 -11.64 23.18
CA LYS A 3 31.00 -10.52 22.38
C LYS A 3 30.95 -10.98 20.92
N LYS A 4 29.85 -11.63 20.56
CA LYS A 4 29.47 -11.88 19.17
C LYS A 4 27.96 -11.67 19.14
N PHE A 5 27.47 -10.96 18.12
CA PHE A 5 26.06 -10.58 17.88
C PHE A 5 25.57 -9.24 18.44
N GLU A 6 26.28 -8.14 18.14
CA GLU A 6 25.70 -6.77 18.22
C GLU A 6 25.59 -6.07 16.84
N TRP A 7 25.85 -6.77 15.73
CA TRP A 7 25.83 -6.18 14.38
C TRP A 7 24.56 -6.48 13.55
N LEU A 8 23.46 -6.93 14.17
CA LEU A 8 22.18 -7.17 13.47
C LEU A 8 21.02 -6.33 14.01
N GLN A 9 21.31 -5.23 14.70
CA GLN A 9 20.30 -4.23 15.05
C GLN A 9 20.78 -2.87 14.58
N SER A 10 19.98 -2.21 13.73
CA SER A 10 20.11 -0.84 13.23
C SER A 10 20.86 -0.59 11.92
N GLU A 11 20.47 -1.24 10.84
CA GLU A 11 20.11 -0.41 9.68
C GLU A 11 18.64 -0.09 9.83
N LYS A 12 18.34 0.99 10.59
CA LYS A 12 17.01 1.60 10.46
C LYS A 12 16.93 2.02 9.01
N TRP A 13 16.06 1.37 8.25
CA TRP A 13 15.71 1.81 6.91
C TRP A 13 15.45 3.32 6.99
N GLN A 14 16.25 4.11 6.29
CA GLN A 14 16.07 5.56 6.27
C GLN A 14 14.92 5.89 5.33
N GLU A 15 14.02 6.75 5.80
CA GLU A 15 12.96 7.28 4.96
C GLU A 15 13.59 7.91 3.71
N PRO A 16 13.13 7.55 2.51
CA PRO A 16 13.71 8.07 1.29
C PRO A 16 13.44 9.56 1.15
N THR A 17 14.44 10.32 0.70
CA THR A 17 14.30 11.76 0.52
C THR A 17 13.34 12.08 -0.65
N PRO A 18 12.73 13.28 -0.68
CA PRO A 18 11.95 13.73 -1.83
C PRO A 18 12.70 13.65 -3.16
N GLU A 19 14.03 13.86 -3.17
CA GLU A 19 14.83 13.69 -4.40
C GLU A 19 14.92 12.22 -4.84
N GLN A 20 15.02 11.28 -3.90
CA GLN A 20 15.04 9.85 -4.20
C GLN A 20 13.70 9.36 -4.74
N ILE A 21 12.59 9.85 -4.17
CA ILE A 21 11.23 9.59 -4.68
C ILE A 21 11.10 10.12 -6.11
N ALA A 22 11.53 11.37 -6.36
CA ALA A 22 11.45 12.00 -7.67
C ALA A 22 12.35 11.32 -8.73
N ALA A 23 13.53 10.83 -8.32
CA ALA A 23 14.45 10.12 -9.20
C ALA A 23 13.91 8.73 -9.61
N ALA A 24 13.32 7.99 -8.66
CA ALA A 24 12.66 6.72 -8.96
C ALA A 24 11.50 6.93 -9.96
N HIS A 25 10.65 7.93 -9.71
CA HIS A 25 9.54 8.24 -10.61
C HIS A 25 10.01 8.61 -12.03
N LYS A 26 11.14 9.31 -12.16
CA LYS A 26 11.74 9.65 -13.47
C LYS A 26 12.36 8.46 -14.21
N SER A 27 12.79 7.41 -13.51
CA SER A 27 13.36 6.20 -14.12
C SER A 27 12.31 5.13 -14.45
N GLY A 28 11.02 5.41 -14.21
CA GLY A 28 9.94 4.42 -14.36
C GLY A 28 9.85 3.43 -13.21
N LEU A 29 10.61 3.65 -12.13
CA LEU A 29 10.51 2.91 -10.88
C LEU A 29 9.53 3.63 -9.95
N SER A 30 8.35 3.06 -9.79
CA SER A 30 7.25 3.63 -9.00
C SER A 30 7.48 3.70 -7.48
N SER A 31 8.65 3.28 -6.99
CA SER A 31 9.08 3.38 -5.59
C SER A 31 10.62 3.41 -5.48
N ILE A 32 11.15 3.83 -4.32
CA ILE A 32 12.60 3.74 -4.07
C ILE A 32 12.98 2.26 -3.96
N PRO A 33 14.01 1.80 -4.70
CA PRO A 33 14.56 0.47 -4.51
C PRO A 33 15.14 0.38 -3.10
N THR A 34 14.42 -0.27 -2.19
CA THR A 34 15.01 -0.76 -0.95
C THR A 34 15.98 -1.90 -1.29
N GLY A 35 16.90 -2.27 -0.41
CA GLY A 35 17.89 -3.33 -0.67
C GLY A 35 17.30 -4.71 -1.02
N ALA A 36 15.98 -4.90 -0.86
CA ALA A 36 15.24 -6.09 -1.26
C ALA A 36 14.15 -5.83 -2.32
N GLU A 37 14.07 -4.60 -2.86
CA GLU A 37 13.03 -4.11 -3.77
C GLU A 37 11.61 -4.17 -3.19
N ILE A 38 11.45 -4.41 -1.90
CA ILE A 38 10.14 -4.44 -1.25
C ILE A 38 9.63 -3.00 -1.12
N PRO A 39 8.36 -2.71 -1.48
CA PRO A 39 7.78 -1.39 -1.30
C PRO A 39 7.94 -0.87 0.13
N TRP A 40 8.25 0.41 0.26
CA TRP A 40 8.48 1.07 1.55
C TRP A 40 7.32 0.91 2.53
N ASP A 41 6.09 1.04 2.03
CA ASP A 41 4.87 0.91 2.82
C ASP A 41 4.73 -0.48 3.43
N ILE A 42 5.18 -1.52 2.71
CA ILE A 42 5.21 -2.89 3.23
C ILE A 42 6.28 -3.02 4.31
N LEU A 43 7.50 -2.51 4.08
CA LEU A 43 8.60 -2.66 5.05
C LEU A 43 8.30 -2.02 6.42
N ASN A 44 7.56 -0.92 6.43
CA ASN A 44 7.21 -0.21 7.66
C ASN A 44 5.88 -0.66 8.27
N HIS A 45 5.21 -1.62 7.64
CA HIS A 45 3.92 -2.09 8.11
C HIS A 45 4.04 -2.96 9.39
N PRO A 46 3.11 -2.86 10.35
CA PRO A 46 3.09 -3.74 11.53
C PRO A 46 3.06 -5.22 11.20
N HIS A 47 2.44 -5.61 10.06
CA HIS A 47 2.42 -7.00 9.58
C HIS A 47 3.69 -7.44 8.89
N TYR A 48 4.66 -6.56 8.62
CA TYR A 48 5.96 -6.96 8.10
C TYR A 48 6.91 -7.37 9.23
N LYS A 49 7.57 -8.52 9.05
CA LYS A 49 8.62 -9.02 9.95
C LYS A 49 9.75 -9.64 9.13
N GLU A 50 10.97 -9.27 9.47
CA GLU A 50 12.17 -9.87 8.88
C GLU A 50 12.51 -11.18 9.61
N VAL A 51 11.78 -12.23 9.26
CA VAL A 51 11.90 -13.57 9.85
C VAL A 51 11.89 -14.64 8.75
N ASP A 52 12.39 -15.83 9.09
CA ASP A 52 12.33 -16.96 8.18
C ASP A 52 10.90 -17.54 8.07
N SER A 53 10.74 -18.55 7.20
CA SER A 53 9.43 -19.15 6.97
C SER A 53 8.88 -19.91 8.17
N VAL A 54 9.72 -20.52 9.00
CA VAL A 54 9.27 -21.35 10.13
C VAL A 54 8.80 -20.45 11.26
N GLU A 55 9.55 -19.38 11.53
CA GLU A 55 9.17 -18.38 12.51
C GLU A 55 7.92 -17.63 12.06
N ALA A 56 7.79 -17.30 10.77
CA ALA A 56 6.58 -16.69 10.24
C ALA A 56 5.31 -17.53 10.48
N GLU A 57 5.38 -18.85 10.33
CA GLU A 57 4.26 -19.75 10.59
C GLU A 57 3.82 -19.73 12.05
N LYS A 58 4.78 -19.69 12.99
CA LYS A 58 4.49 -19.56 14.41
C LYS A 58 3.85 -18.22 14.73
N LEU A 59 4.43 -17.13 14.21
CA LEU A 59 3.94 -15.78 14.50
C LEU A 59 2.48 -15.59 14.05
N VAL A 60 2.08 -16.08 12.87
CA VAL A 60 0.67 -15.95 12.43
C VAL A 60 -0.31 -16.77 13.28
N GLN A 61 0.15 -17.76 14.02
CA GLN A 61 -0.65 -18.55 14.96
C GLN A 61 -0.68 -17.96 16.37
N GLU A 62 0.46 -17.40 16.82
CA GLU A 62 0.65 -16.96 18.20
C GLU A 62 0.32 -15.47 18.43
N LYS A 63 0.31 -14.64 17.38
CA LYS A 63 0.15 -13.19 17.47
C LYS A 63 -1.20 -12.72 16.92
N PRO A 64 -2.20 -12.46 17.78
CA PRO A 64 -3.53 -12.02 17.35
C PRO A 64 -3.51 -10.70 16.56
N GLU A 65 -2.57 -9.80 16.85
CA GLU A 65 -2.44 -8.50 16.18
C GLU A 65 -2.09 -8.60 14.69
N LEU A 66 -1.59 -9.77 14.25
CA LEU A 66 -1.33 -10.04 12.85
C LEU A 66 -2.60 -10.39 12.07
N HIS A 67 -3.72 -10.65 12.76
CA HIS A 67 -4.98 -11.07 12.15
C HIS A 67 -4.80 -12.22 11.14
N GLY A 68 -3.87 -13.13 11.45
CA GLY A 68 -3.52 -14.27 10.61
C GLY A 68 -2.75 -13.94 9.33
N VAL A 69 -2.22 -12.72 9.13
CA VAL A 69 -1.44 -12.35 7.93
C VAL A 69 -0.09 -11.76 8.33
N LEU A 70 0.99 -12.25 7.73
CA LEU A 70 2.34 -11.73 7.92
C LEU A 70 3.05 -11.56 6.57
N LEU A 71 3.63 -10.38 6.38
CA LEU A 71 4.47 -10.03 5.23
C LEU A 71 5.93 -10.23 5.62
N ARG A 72 6.73 -10.77 4.71
CA ARG A 72 8.18 -10.91 4.92
C ARG A 72 8.93 -10.96 3.60
N LYS A 73 10.25 -10.78 3.69
CA LYS A 73 11.14 -11.09 2.57
C LYS A 73 11.01 -12.57 2.18
N ALA A 74 10.80 -12.84 0.88
CA ALA A 74 10.81 -14.20 0.38
C ALA A 74 12.25 -14.74 0.29
N SER A 75 12.39 -16.07 0.28
CA SER A 75 13.65 -16.72 -0.11
C SER A 75 13.93 -16.56 -1.61
N VAL A 76 12.89 -16.27 -2.40
CA VAL A 76 12.98 -15.97 -3.82
C VAL A 76 13.29 -14.48 -4.00
N VAL A 77 14.37 -14.17 -4.72
CA VAL A 77 14.79 -12.79 -5.00
C VAL A 77 13.68 -12.03 -5.73
N GLY A 78 13.48 -10.76 -5.36
CA GLY A 78 12.47 -9.90 -5.99
C GLY A 78 11.03 -10.24 -5.62
N GLN A 79 10.81 -11.00 -4.55
CA GLN A 79 9.48 -11.36 -4.09
C GLN A 79 9.25 -11.05 -2.60
N THR A 80 8.01 -10.71 -2.29
CA THR A 80 7.47 -10.61 -0.94
C THR A 80 6.66 -11.86 -0.68
N ALA A 81 6.93 -12.53 0.44
CA ALA A 81 6.15 -13.67 0.88
C ALA A 81 5.03 -13.21 1.80
N VAL A 82 3.83 -13.74 1.58
CA VAL A 82 2.67 -13.55 2.45
C VAL A 82 2.37 -14.88 3.14
N THR A 83 2.58 -14.95 4.44
CA THR A 83 2.21 -16.10 5.27
C THR A 83 0.83 -15.84 5.86
N VAL A 84 -0.09 -16.81 5.71
CA VAL A 84 -1.51 -16.64 6.08
C VAL A 84 -1.99 -17.82 6.91
N LEU A 85 -2.61 -17.56 8.05
CA LEU A 85 -3.43 -18.51 8.78
C LEU A 85 -4.86 -18.47 8.21
N THR A 86 -5.22 -19.51 7.48
CA THR A 86 -6.55 -19.63 6.85
C THR A 86 -7.66 -19.89 7.89
N PRO A 87 -8.94 -19.66 7.54
CA PRO A 87 -10.06 -19.97 8.43
C PRO A 87 -10.12 -21.45 8.87
N GLN A 88 -9.50 -22.36 8.12
CA GLN A 88 -9.39 -23.78 8.45
C GLN A 88 -8.18 -24.11 9.34
N MET A 89 -7.58 -23.10 9.98
CA MET A 89 -6.40 -23.23 10.84
C MET A 89 -5.16 -23.81 10.13
N LYS A 90 -5.11 -23.70 8.79
CA LYS A 90 -3.94 -24.11 8.00
C LYS A 90 -3.11 -22.90 7.64
N VAL A 91 -1.79 -23.02 7.74
CA VAL A 91 -0.88 -21.98 7.28
C VAL A 91 -0.55 -22.17 5.81
N VAL A 92 -0.76 -21.14 5.02
CA VAL A 92 -0.48 -21.10 3.57
C VAL A 92 0.49 -19.95 3.28
N LYS A 93 1.26 -20.06 2.21
CA LYS A 93 2.26 -19.07 1.82
C LYS A 93 2.08 -18.69 0.37
N TYR A 94 2.16 -17.39 0.09
CA TYR A 94 2.02 -16.86 -1.25
C TYR A 94 3.19 -16.01 -1.69
N LEU A 95 3.43 -16.09 -3.00
CA LEU A 95 4.33 -15.31 -3.83
C LEU A 95 3.74 -13.97 -4.29
N LEU A 96 4.29 -12.81 -3.94
CA LEU A 96 4.00 -11.55 -4.65
C LEU A 96 5.29 -10.98 -5.26
N ALA A 97 5.24 -10.63 -6.54
CA ALA A 97 6.37 -10.00 -7.23
C ALA A 97 6.55 -8.56 -6.77
N ASN A 98 7.75 -8.20 -6.32
CA ASN A 98 8.05 -6.87 -5.83
C ASN A 98 7.92 -5.82 -6.93
N GLN A 99 8.29 -6.15 -8.16
CA GLN A 99 8.12 -5.29 -9.33
C GLN A 99 6.64 -4.85 -9.50
N GLU A 100 5.71 -5.81 -9.45
CA GLU A 100 4.27 -5.55 -9.59
C GLU A 100 3.69 -4.74 -8.42
N LEU A 101 4.18 -5.00 -7.20
CA LEU A 101 3.82 -4.23 -6.03
C LEU A 101 4.33 -2.78 -6.12
N ASN A 102 5.56 -2.59 -6.58
CA ASN A 102 6.15 -1.26 -6.74
C ASN A 102 5.40 -0.43 -7.78
N LEU A 103 5.03 -1.03 -8.92
CA LEU A 103 4.22 -0.35 -9.96
C LEU A 103 2.96 0.30 -9.36
N ARG A 104 2.30 -0.42 -8.44
CA ARG A 104 1.08 0.02 -7.76
C ARG A 104 1.35 0.95 -6.58
N ALA A 105 2.49 0.82 -5.91
CA ALA A 105 2.88 1.65 -4.77
C ALA A 105 2.83 3.15 -5.10
N SER A 106 3.26 3.57 -6.30
CA SER A 106 3.16 4.98 -6.71
C SER A 106 1.72 5.48 -6.76
N ALA A 107 0.83 4.69 -7.36
CA ALA A 107 -0.58 5.05 -7.45
C ALA A 107 -1.24 5.05 -6.07
N CYS A 108 -0.97 4.04 -5.23
CA CYS A 108 -1.41 4.01 -3.84
C CYS A 108 -0.96 5.27 -3.08
N ASN A 109 0.32 5.62 -3.15
CA ASN A 109 0.85 6.82 -2.49
C ASN A 109 0.18 8.11 -3.00
N TYR A 110 0.01 8.27 -4.32
CA TYR A 110 -0.68 9.43 -4.90
C TYR A 110 -2.11 9.60 -4.36
N TYR A 111 -2.84 8.48 -4.21
CA TYR A 111 -4.21 8.48 -3.69
C TYR A 111 -4.31 8.29 -2.17
N LYS A 112 -3.19 8.37 -1.44
CA LYS A 112 -3.10 8.17 0.03
C LYS A 112 -3.69 6.84 0.50
N ILE A 113 -3.52 5.79 -0.30
CA ILE A 113 -3.88 4.41 0.02
C ILE A 113 -2.63 3.74 0.58
N ASN A 114 -2.74 3.07 1.72
CA ASN A 114 -1.64 2.26 2.25
C ASN A 114 -1.62 0.90 1.54
N LEU A 115 -0.59 0.66 0.72
CA LEU A 115 -0.45 -0.57 -0.05
C LEU A 115 -0.45 -1.83 0.83
N ALA A 116 0.21 -1.78 1.99
CA ALA A 116 0.33 -2.92 2.88
C ALA A 116 -1.00 -3.28 3.54
N ASP A 117 -1.76 -2.28 3.98
CA ASP A 117 -3.13 -2.47 4.50
C ASP A 117 -4.01 -3.14 3.43
N THR A 118 -3.98 -2.62 2.20
CA THR A 118 -4.75 -3.18 1.09
C THR A 118 -4.37 -4.64 0.79
N VAL A 119 -3.08 -4.98 0.80
CA VAL A 119 -2.63 -6.38 0.61
C VAL A 119 -3.17 -7.29 1.72
N VAL A 120 -3.16 -6.83 2.97
CA VAL A 120 -3.65 -7.61 4.11
C VAL A 120 -5.16 -7.84 4.01
N GLU A 121 -5.93 -6.78 3.73
CA GLU A 121 -7.39 -6.86 3.56
C GLU A 121 -7.77 -7.80 2.41
N LEU A 122 -7.13 -7.65 1.25
CA LEU A 122 -7.37 -8.51 0.10
C LEU A 122 -6.97 -9.97 0.37
N THR A 123 -5.91 -10.19 1.14
CA THR A 123 -5.50 -11.55 1.54
C THR A 123 -6.58 -12.24 2.37
N GLN A 124 -7.20 -11.51 3.29
CA GLN A 124 -8.31 -12.03 4.08
C GLN A 124 -9.54 -12.29 3.20
N ALA A 125 -9.87 -11.37 2.29
CA ALA A 125 -10.98 -11.52 1.35
C ALA A 125 -10.80 -12.73 0.41
N TYR A 126 -9.59 -12.96 -0.09
CA TYR A 126 -9.26 -14.08 -0.97
C TYR A 126 -9.69 -15.42 -0.35
N HIS A 127 -9.39 -15.62 0.93
CA HIS A 127 -9.69 -16.86 1.64
C HIS A 127 -11.17 -17.05 2.02
N LEU A 128 -11.99 -16.00 1.89
CA LEU A 128 -13.42 -16.09 2.13
C LEU A 128 -14.21 -16.39 0.86
N GLN A 129 -13.77 -15.90 -0.30
CA GLN A 129 -14.66 -15.76 -1.46
C GLN A 129 -14.03 -16.10 -2.82
N SER A 130 -12.71 -16.26 -2.92
CA SER A 130 -12.05 -16.27 -4.22
C SER A 130 -11.74 -17.67 -4.75
N GLN A 131 -11.87 -17.80 -6.07
CA GLN A 131 -11.30 -18.89 -6.86
C GLN A 131 -10.35 -18.29 -7.89
N GLY A 132 -9.10 -18.77 -7.96
CA GLY A 132 -8.13 -18.29 -8.93
C GLY A 132 -6.70 -18.31 -8.43
N LYS A 133 -5.83 -17.55 -9.10
CA LYS A 133 -4.45 -17.34 -8.63
C LYS A 133 -4.45 -16.18 -7.65
N TYR A 134 -3.84 -16.41 -6.48
CA TYR A 134 -3.72 -15.41 -5.42
C TYR A 134 -3.12 -14.09 -5.91
N ALA A 135 -2.01 -14.13 -6.65
CA ALA A 135 -1.33 -12.92 -7.12
C ALA A 135 -2.24 -12.07 -8.02
N ASP A 136 -2.94 -12.69 -8.97
CA ASP A 136 -3.87 -12.01 -9.87
C ASP A 136 -5.01 -11.33 -9.10
N PHE A 137 -5.54 -12.02 -8.08
CA PHE A 137 -6.57 -11.47 -7.20
C PHE A 137 -6.08 -10.24 -6.41
N ILE A 138 -4.89 -10.33 -5.80
CA ILE A 138 -4.31 -9.22 -5.05
C ILE A 138 -4.08 -8.01 -5.96
N PHE A 139 -3.45 -8.20 -7.12
CA PHE A 139 -3.14 -7.10 -8.03
C PHE A 139 -4.39 -6.45 -8.61
N ALA A 140 -5.39 -7.24 -9.02
CA ALA A 140 -6.66 -6.70 -9.48
C ALA A 140 -7.41 -5.94 -8.37
N GLY A 141 -7.39 -6.45 -7.13
CA GLY A 141 -8.04 -5.78 -6.00
C GLY A 141 -7.37 -4.45 -5.62
N ILE A 142 -6.04 -4.34 -5.75
CA ILE A 142 -5.33 -3.07 -5.56
C ILE A 142 -5.75 -2.07 -6.65
N ASP A 143 -5.75 -2.52 -7.91
CA ASP A 143 -6.11 -1.68 -9.06
C ASP A 143 -7.58 -1.19 -8.95
N GLU A 144 -8.49 -2.06 -8.51
CA GLU A 144 -9.88 -1.71 -8.24
C GLU A 144 -10.00 -0.69 -7.11
N THR A 145 -9.29 -0.88 -6.00
CA THR A 145 -9.27 0.06 -4.86
C THR A 145 -8.83 1.45 -5.31
N ILE A 146 -7.75 1.53 -6.10
CA ILE A 146 -7.26 2.78 -6.70
C ILE A 146 -8.35 3.41 -7.58
N GLN A 147 -9.02 2.62 -8.42
CA GLN A 147 -10.06 3.13 -9.31
C GLN A 147 -11.29 3.64 -8.56
N GLN A 148 -11.70 2.99 -7.47
CA GLN A 148 -12.79 3.44 -6.63
C GLN A 148 -12.49 4.81 -6.00
N ILE A 149 -11.27 5.02 -5.50
CA ILE A 149 -10.85 6.32 -4.95
C ILE A 149 -10.77 7.40 -6.04
N LYS A 150 -10.25 7.07 -7.23
CA LYS A 150 -10.25 7.97 -8.40
C LYS A 150 -11.66 8.46 -8.72
N ASN A 151 -12.61 7.54 -8.84
CA ASN A 151 -13.99 7.86 -9.15
C ASN A 151 -14.64 8.73 -8.07
N LYS A 152 -14.34 8.46 -6.79
CA LYS A 152 -14.81 9.28 -5.67
C LYS A 152 -14.29 10.72 -5.76
N ILE A 153 -12.98 10.89 -5.97
CA ILE A 153 -12.37 12.22 -6.11
C ILE A 153 -12.96 12.97 -7.31
N GLN A 154 -13.15 12.28 -8.44
CA GLN A 154 -13.77 12.88 -9.63
C GLN A 154 -15.18 13.37 -9.32
N LYS A 155 -16.01 12.52 -8.69
CA LYS A 155 -17.38 12.87 -8.31
C LYS A 155 -17.42 14.06 -7.34
N ASP A 156 -16.58 14.06 -6.31
CA ASP A 156 -16.48 15.16 -5.34
C ASP A 156 -16.09 16.49 -6.03
N ASN A 157 -15.23 16.43 -7.05
CA ASN A 157 -14.84 17.60 -7.83
C ASN A 157 -15.95 18.08 -8.76
N GLU A 158 -16.70 17.18 -9.40
CA GLU A 158 -17.86 17.52 -10.23
C GLU A 158 -18.95 18.19 -9.40
N GLU A 159 -19.25 17.67 -8.21
CA GLU A 159 -20.22 18.27 -7.27
C GLU A 159 -19.78 19.67 -6.81
N ARG A 160 -18.49 19.85 -6.48
CA ARG A 160 -17.94 21.17 -6.12
C ARG A 160 -17.97 22.17 -7.27
N ALA A 161 -17.65 21.72 -8.49
CA ALA A 161 -17.70 22.57 -9.67
C ALA A 161 -19.15 23.01 -9.94
N ALA A 162 -20.11 22.08 -9.91
CA ALA A 162 -21.54 22.39 -10.07
C ALA A 162 -22.05 23.39 -9.03
N ALA A 163 -21.63 23.25 -7.76
CA ALA A 163 -21.97 24.20 -6.70
C ALA A 163 -21.37 25.60 -6.94
N TYR A 164 -20.14 25.69 -7.47
CA TYR A 164 -19.51 26.97 -7.79
C TYR A 164 -20.21 27.70 -8.96
N PHE A 165 -20.70 26.96 -9.96
CA PHE A 165 -21.49 27.56 -11.06
C PHE A 165 -22.85 28.06 -10.57
N LEU A 166 -23.55 27.32 -9.71
CA LEU A 166 -24.85 27.75 -9.15
C LEU A 166 -24.77 29.01 -8.27
N VAL A 167 -23.64 29.26 -7.61
CA VAL A 167 -23.44 30.47 -6.78
C VAL A 167 -23.11 31.70 -7.62
N ASN A 168 -22.47 31.53 -8.79
CA ASN A 168 -22.11 32.64 -9.67
C ASN A 168 -23.17 32.97 -10.74
N ASP A 169 -24.17 32.10 -10.92
CA ASP A 169 -25.33 32.34 -11.79
C ASP A 169 -26.55 32.91 -11.03
N SER A 170 -26.40 33.36 -9.77
CA SER A 170 -27.43 34.16 -9.12
C SER A 170 -27.35 35.61 -9.60
N PRO A 171 -28.35 36.12 -10.35
CA PRO A 171 -28.31 37.43 -10.98
C PRO A 171 -28.63 38.60 -10.03
N ASP A 172 -28.42 38.44 -8.72
CA ASP A 172 -28.79 39.44 -7.70
C ASP A 172 -27.60 40.20 -7.09
N PHE A 173 -26.43 40.21 -7.75
CA PHE A 173 -25.36 41.17 -7.43
C PHE A 173 -25.36 42.37 -8.38
N GLU A 174 -26.49 43.08 -8.45
CA GLU A 174 -26.49 44.52 -8.72
C GLU A 174 -25.90 45.24 -7.50
N ASN A 175 -24.57 45.17 -7.36
CA ASN A 175 -23.87 46.12 -6.51
C ASN A 175 -23.81 47.44 -7.30
N GLU A 176 -24.70 48.37 -6.94
CA GLU A 176 -24.57 49.79 -7.28
C GLU A 176 -23.17 50.29 -6.87
N TRP A 177 -22.20 50.18 -7.77
CA TRP A 177 -20.96 50.93 -7.64
C TRP A 177 -21.20 52.32 -8.21
N LYS A 178 -21.56 53.27 -7.34
CA LYS A 178 -21.52 54.70 -7.64
C LYS A 178 -20.12 55.18 -7.25
N PRO A 179 -19.25 55.55 -8.21
CA PRO A 179 -18.04 56.28 -7.85
C PRO A 179 -18.47 57.68 -7.41
N GLU A 180 -18.28 57.99 -6.12
CA GLU A 180 -18.34 59.36 -5.66
C GLU A 180 -17.13 60.12 -6.23
N ILE A 181 -17.43 61.30 -6.79
CA ILE A 181 -16.51 62.24 -7.47
C ILE A 181 -15.69 63.00 -6.43
#